data_AF-U5DEU1-F1
#
_entry.id   AF-U5DEU1-F1
#
_cell.length_a   1.000
_cell.length_b   1.000
_cell.length_c   1.000
_cell.angle_alpha   90.00
_cell.angle_beta   90.00
_cell.angle_gamma   90.00
#
_symmetry.space_group_name_H-M   'P 1'
#
loop_
_entity.id
_entity.type
_entity.pdbx_description
1 polymer ?
#
loop_
_entity_poly.entity_id
_entity_poly.type
_entity_poly.pdbx_seq_one_letter_code
_entity_poly.pdbx_strand_id
1 'polypeptide(L)'
;MTGFYMSLLRSTDQKKSSLKMFYVRSDKIDFAIEKILSTAVQLGLKSPVLVHIDPCRFDQLDPNLVSSVNDEVYVSKNSYSFPTEPIYFPSYGVVSSFREGSNTVYDIKPGWKLKKIRDCIYELLINVSPQDLASIYFLFLKNFISIKAFWVTLSKDWDDFEADEYYVSKDLANYRDIRSFIENNFIDVVSNGHVGIATYLSQGSTHFNIENHKYIRVLSKDLNTIKVFCHILEKNSISNNNDFVCFDNNIYHWHYMDARGKERSAFSDFLVDQGFKKQ
;
A
#
# COMPACT_ATOMS: atom_id res chain seq x y z
N MET A 1 -3.93 25.39 0.44
CA MET A 1 -4.23 25.57 -1.00
C MET A 1 -5.43 24.68 -1.29
N THR A 2 -6.56 25.23 -1.75
CA THR A 2 -7.65 24.39 -2.27
C THR A 2 -7.15 23.78 -3.58
N GLY A 3 -6.76 22.51 -3.52
CA GLY A 3 -5.89 21.88 -4.52
C GLY A 3 -6.70 21.27 -5.65
N PHE A 4 -6.23 21.42 -6.88
CA PHE A 4 -6.60 20.47 -7.92
C PHE A 4 -5.62 19.29 -7.84
N TYR A 5 -6.06 18.12 -8.22
CA TYR A 5 -5.19 16.96 -8.44
C TYR A 5 -5.26 16.57 -9.90
N MET A 6 -4.10 16.29 -10.49
CA MET A 6 -3.97 15.66 -11.79
C MET A 6 -3.63 14.20 -11.59
N SER A 7 -4.22 13.31 -12.38
CA SER A 7 -3.99 11.88 -12.25
C SER A 7 -3.99 11.15 -13.59
N LEU A 8 -3.22 10.06 -13.63
CA LEU A 8 -3.19 9.12 -14.74
C LEU A 8 -3.89 7.84 -14.30
N LEU A 9 -4.94 7.48 -15.02
CA LEU A 9 -5.73 6.29 -14.75
C LEU A 9 -5.56 5.29 -15.90
N ARG A 10 -5.32 4.03 -15.54
CA ARG A 10 -5.36 2.91 -16.47
C ARG A 10 -6.71 2.21 -16.37
N SER A 11 -7.32 1.93 -17.51
CA SER A 11 -8.46 1.02 -17.61
C SER A 11 -8.07 -0.20 -18.43
N THR A 12 -8.58 -1.38 -18.06
CA THR A 12 -8.27 -2.63 -18.75
C THR A 12 -9.55 -3.38 -19.05
N ASP A 13 -9.73 -3.70 -20.33
CA ASP A 13 -10.81 -4.55 -20.84
C ASP A 13 -10.18 -5.74 -21.57
N GLN A 14 -10.22 -6.93 -20.95
CA GLN A 14 -9.70 -8.24 -21.40
C GLN A 14 -8.37 -8.20 -22.17
N LYS A 15 -8.36 -7.72 -23.42
CA LYS A 15 -7.20 -7.67 -24.32
C LYS A 15 -6.60 -6.28 -24.53
N LYS A 16 -7.29 -5.21 -24.14
CA LYS A 16 -6.89 -3.81 -24.41
C LYS A 16 -6.83 -3.03 -23.10
N SER A 17 -5.74 -2.30 -22.93
CA SER A 17 -5.59 -1.32 -21.86
C SER A 17 -5.60 0.09 -22.44
N SER A 18 -6.06 1.06 -21.66
CA SER A 18 -5.99 2.46 -22.02
C SER A 18 -5.54 3.31 -20.83
N LEU A 19 -4.85 4.39 -21.15
CA LEU A 19 -4.47 5.43 -20.21
C LEU A 19 -5.29 6.68 -20.51
N LYS A 20 -5.76 7.33 -19.44
CA LYS A 20 -6.57 8.55 -19.51
C LYS A 20 -6.22 9.48 -18.35
N MET A 21 -6.15 10.76 -18.65
CA MET A 21 -5.89 11.81 -17.64
C MET A 21 -7.19 12.27 -17.01
N PHE A 22 -7.19 12.40 -15.68
CA PHE A 22 -8.27 12.97 -14.89
C PHE A 22 -7.73 14.14 -14.07
N TYR A 23 -8.58 15.14 -13.87
CA TYR A 23 -8.32 16.27 -13.00
C TYR A 23 -9.49 16.43 -12.05
N VAL A 24 -9.21 16.63 -10.77
CA VAL A 24 -10.26 16.71 -9.75
C VAL A 24 -10.00 17.82 -8.77
N ARG A 25 -11.05 18.54 -8.40
CA ARG A 25 -11.03 19.50 -7.29
C ARG A 25 -11.23 18.74 -5.97
N SER A 26 -10.25 18.79 -5.09
CA SER A 26 -10.32 18.15 -3.77
C SER A 26 -9.31 18.77 -2.80
N ASP A 27 -9.65 18.83 -1.53
CA ASP A 27 -8.73 19.33 -0.50
C ASP A 27 -7.81 18.23 0.06
N LYS A 28 -8.18 16.96 -0.11
CA LYS A 28 -7.38 15.79 0.29
C LYS A 28 -7.20 14.82 -0.89
N ILE A 29 -6.06 14.14 -0.92
CA ILE A 29 -5.74 13.14 -1.94
C ILE A 29 -6.70 11.94 -1.88
N ASP A 30 -7.09 11.51 -0.69
CA ASP A 30 -8.00 10.36 -0.48
C ASP A 30 -9.32 10.56 -1.23
N PHE A 31 -9.94 11.73 -1.04
CA PHE A 31 -11.19 12.11 -1.71
C PHE A 31 -10.99 12.37 -3.21
N ALA A 32 -9.81 12.84 -3.62
CA ALA A 32 -9.48 12.98 -5.04
C ALA A 32 -9.52 11.61 -5.73
N ILE A 33 -8.86 10.62 -5.14
CA ILE A 33 -8.78 9.24 -5.65
C ILE A 33 -10.17 8.62 -5.75
N GLU A 34 -11.00 8.74 -4.70
CA GLU A 34 -12.37 8.21 -4.70
C GLU A 34 -13.23 8.84 -5.81
N LYS A 35 -13.21 10.18 -5.95
CA LYS A 35 -13.94 10.90 -7.00
C LYS A 35 -13.49 10.48 -8.39
N ILE A 36 -12.18 10.32 -8.61
CA ILE A 36 -11.61 9.86 -9.88
C ILE A 36 -12.09 8.44 -10.22
N LEU A 37 -11.94 7.50 -9.29
CA LEU A 37 -12.30 6.10 -9.51
C LEU A 37 -13.82 5.91 -9.70
N SER A 38 -14.65 6.59 -8.91
CA SER A 38 -16.10 6.56 -9.06
C SER A 38 -16.55 7.15 -10.40
N THR A 39 -15.97 8.28 -10.81
CA THR A 39 -16.23 8.90 -12.12
C THR A 39 -15.78 7.99 -13.26
N ALA A 40 -14.63 7.34 -13.15
CA ALA A 40 -14.15 6.38 -14.14
C ALA A 40 -15.16 5.22 -14.36
N VAL A 41 -15.72 4.69 -13.27
CA VAL A 41 -16.76 3.65 -13.33
C VAL A 41 -18.04 4.18 -13.99
N GLN A 42 -18.48 5.39 -13.65
CA GLN A 42 -19.67 6.03 -14.27
C GLN A 42 -19.49 6.25 -15.78
N LEU A 43 -18.27 6.56 -16.22
CA LEU A 43 -17.89 6.67 -17.63
C LEU A 43 -17.74 5.31 -18.34
N GLY A 44 -18.01 4.21 -17.64
CA GLY A 44 -17.96 2.85 -18.18
C GLY A 44 -16.55 2.26 -18.31
N LEU A 45 -15.53 2.89 -17.72
CA LEU A 45 -14.17 2.33 -17.72
C LEU A 45 -14.14 1.02 -16.91
N LYS A 46 -13.57 -0.02 -17.51
CA LYS A 46 -13.45 -1.35 -16.89
C LYS A 46 -12.18 -1.41 -16.05
N SER A 47 -12.32 -1.99 -14.85
CA SER A 47 -11.24 -2.20 -13.88
C SER A 47 -10.27 -1.01 -13.78
N PRO A 48 -10.76 0.20 -13.44
CA PRO A 48 -9.92 1.38 -13.38
C PRO A 48 -8.89 1.23 -12.24
N VAL A 49 -7.63 1.53 -12.55
CA VAL A 49 -6.52 1.56 -11.59
C VAL A 49 -5.82 2.91 -11.71
N LEU A 50 -5.66 3.59 -10.59
CA LEU A 50 -4.90 4.82 -10.52
C LEU A 50 -3.41 4.49 -10.61
N VAL A 51 -2.70 5.15 -11.52
CA VAL A 51 -1.27 4.92 -11.75
C VAL A 51 -0.43 6.02 -11.12
N HIS A 52 -0.79 7.27 -11.41
CA HIS A 52 -0.14 8.46 -10.87
C HIS A 52 -1.16 9.47 -10.38
N ILE A 53 -0.79 10.25 -9.37
CA ILE A 53 -1.54 11.44 -8.94
C ILE A 53 -0.58 12.46 -8.31
N ASP A 54 -0.83 13.74 -8.55
CA ASP A 54 -0.14 14.85 -7.89
C ASP A 54 -1.08 16.05 -7.72
N PRO A 55 -0.85 16.90 -6.71
CA PRO A 55 -1.41 18.24 -6.68
C PRO A 55 -0.98 19.01 -7.94
N CYS A 56 -1.92 19.72 -8.55
CA CYS A 56 -1.67 20.60 -9.67
C CYS A 56 -2.39 21.94 -9.49
N ARG A 57 -1.97 22.95 -10.26
CA ARG A 57 -2.68 24.23 -10.30
C ARG A 57 -3.75 24.21 -11.39
N PHE A 58 -4.83 24.95 -11.18
CA PHE A 58 -5.92 25.07 -12.16
C PHE A 58 -5.47 25.65 -13.51
N ASP A 59 -4.48 26.54 -13.50
CA ASP A 59 -3.91 27.13 -14.73
C ASP A 59 -2.98 26.17 -15.50
N GLN A 60 -2.71 24.98 -14.96
CA GLN A 60 -1.95 23.91 -15.62
C GLN A 60 -2.85 22.84 -16.25
N LEU A 61 -4.17 23.04 -16.23
CA LEU A 61 -5.12 22.14 -16.87
C LEU A 61 -4.93 22.14 -18.39
N ASP A 62 -5.02 20.95 -19.01
CA ASP A 62 -4.96 20.81 -20.46
C ASP A 62 -6.11 21.63 -21.11
N PRO A 63 -5.83 22.55 -22.05
CA PRO A 63 -6.88 23.31 -22.72
C PRO A 63 -7.85 22.42 -23.51
N ASN A 64 -7.50 21.16 -23.77
CA ASN A 64 -8.33 20.17 -24.49
C ASN A 64 -9.19 19.29 -23.57
N LEU A 65 -9.41 19.68 -22.31
CA LEU A 65 -10.32 18.95 -21.40
C LEU A 65 -11.73 18.79 -21.99
N VAL A 66 -12.32 17.62 -21.77
CA VAL A 66 -13.74 17.34 -22.09
C VAL A 66 -14.47 17.04 -20.82
N SER A 67 -15.65 17.65 -20.76
CA SER A 67 -16.71 17.35 -19.80
C SER A 67 -16.22 17.43 -18.36
N SER A 68 -16.55 18.54 -17.73
CA SER A 68 -17.00 18.45 -16.35
C SER A 68 -18.08 17.36 -16.30
N VAL A 69 -17.78 16.23 -15.65
CA VAL A 69 -18.79 15.17 -15.41
C VAL A 69 -19.77 15.65 -14.33
N ASN A 70 -19.19 16.35 -13.36
CA ASN A 70 -19.78 17.28 -12.41
C ASN A 70 -18.72 18.40 -12.25
N ASP A 71 -19.03 19.62 -11.79
CA ASP A 71 -18.10 20.77 -11.73
C ASP A 71 -16.84 20.57 -10.84
N GLU A 72 -16.53 19.32 -10.50
CA GLU A 72 -15.42 18.87 -9.68
C GLU A 72 -14.46 17.93 -10.41
N VAL A 73 -14.89 17.20 -11.45
CA VAL A 73 -14.05 16.23 -12.18
C VAL A 73 -14.04 16.52 -13.68
N TYR A 74 -12.83 16.66 -14.22
CA TYR A 74 -12.55 16.93 -15.63
C TYR A 74 -11.72 15.79 -16.21
N VAL A 75 -12.00 15.40 -17.45
CA VAL A 75 -11.34 14.24 -18.07
C VAL A 75 -10.75 14.65 -19.41
N SER A 76 -9.54 14.17 -19.73
CA SER A 76 -8.98 14.44 -21.05
C SER A 76 -9.84 13.79 -22.16
N LYS A 77 -9.98 14.53 -23.27
CA LYS A 77 -10.55 14.07 -24.53
C LYS A 77 -9.74 12.90 -25.12
N ASN A 78 -8.44 12.89 -24.85
CA ASN A 78 -7.49 11.94 -25.38
C ASN A 78 -7.44 10.67 -24.52
N SER A 79 -7.31 9.52 -25.19
CA SER A 79 -7.02 8.25 -24.56
C SER A 79 -5.98 7.52 -25.38
N TYR A 80 -4.96 7.01 -24.71
CA TYR A 80 -3.91 6.20 -25.34
C TYR A 80 -4.20 4.74 -25.06
N SER A 81 -4.32 3.92 -26.10
CA SER A 81 -4.64 2.50 -25.96
C SER A 81 -3.50 1.61 -26.42
N PHE A 82 -3.30 0.48 -25.74
CA PHE A 82 -2.25 -0.49 -26.01
C PHE A 82 -2.71 -1.91 -25.65
N PRO A 83 -2.05 -2.96 -26.18
CA PRO A 83 -2.31 -4.33 -25.75
C PRO A 83 -2.14 -4.49 -24.24
N THR A 84 -3.01 -5.28 -23.61
CA THR A 84 -2.89 -5.50 -22.16
C THR A 84 -1.68 -6.36 -21.85
N GLU A 85 -0.71 -5.76 -21.15
CA GLU A 85 0.37 -6.48 -20.48
C GLU A 85 0.06 -6.62 -18.98
N PRO A 86 0.46 -7.73 -18.34
CA PRO A 86 0.38 -7.89 -16.90
C PRO A 86 1.35 -6.90 -16.25
N ILE A 87 0.83 -5.75 -15.83
CA ILE A 87 1.59 -4.80 -15.03
C ILE A 87 1.15 -5.00 -13.59
N TYR A 88 2.15 -5.12 -12.73
CA TYR A 88 1.94 -5.06 -11.30
C TYR A 88 1.71 -3.60 -10.91
N PHE A 89 0.51 -3.29 -10.43
CA PHE A 89 0.31 -2.04 -9.70
C PHE A 89 0.45 -2.36 -8.22
N PRO A 90 1.36 -1.65 -7.53
CA PRO A 90 1.53 -1.86 -6.11
C PRO A 90 0.29 -1.44 -5.32
N SER A 91 0.37 -1.83 -4.07
CA SER A 91 -0.63 -2.05 -3.04
C SER A 91 -1.59 -0.89 -2.73
N TYR A 92 -2.67 -1.25 -2.02
CA TYR A 92 -3.60 -0.32 -1.40
C TYR A 92 -2.90 0.77 -0.60
N GLY A 93 -3.37 2.02 -0.70
CA GLY A 93 -2.91 3.11 0.14
C GLY A 93 -1.59 3.75 -0.28
N VAL A 94 -0.97 3.32 -1.39
CA VAL A 94 0.17 4.03 -1.97
C VAL A 94 -0.03 4.20 -3.48
N VAL A 95 0.30 5.38 -4.00
CA VAL A 95 0.19 5.70 -5.43
C VAL A 95 1.38 6.53 -5.86
N SER A 96 1.90 6.27 -7.06
CA SER A 96 3.07 6.99 -7.57
C SER A 96 2.75 8.47 -7.83
N SER A 97 3.73 9.33 -7.61
CA SER A 97 3.75 10.71 -8.12
C SER A 97 4.14 10.69 -9.61
N PHE A 98 3.88 11.77 -10.34
CA PHE A 98 4.46 12.05 -11.66
C PHE A 98 5.92 12.49 -11.56
N ARG A 99 6.43 12.79 -10.35
CA ARG A 99 7.83 13.15 -10.15
C ARG A 99 8.75 11.97 -10.49
N GLU A 100 9.74 12.23 -11.34
CA GLU A 100 10.73 11.24 -11.74
C GLU A 100 11.73 10.95 -10.62
N GLY A 101 11.96 9.66 -10.38
CA GLY A 101 12.99 9.12 -9.50
C GLY A 101 13.98 8.23 -10.25
N SER A 102 14.86 7.54 -9.53
CA SER A 102 15.79 6.59 -10.18
C SER A 102 15.12 5.28 -10.59
N ASN A 103 13.94 4.99 -10.04
CA ASN A 103 13.06 3.91 -10.42
C ASN A 103 11.64 4.45 -10.61
N THR A 104 10.80 3.65 -11.24
CA THR A 104 9.39 3.92 -11.49
C THR A 104 8.53 2.83 -10.86
N VAL A 105 7.22 3.10 -10.73
CA VAL A 105 6.24 2.12 -10.25
C VAL A 105 6.22 0.84 -11.11
N TYR A 106 6.61 0.93 -12.39
CA TYR A 106 6.65 -0.19 -13.33
C TYR A 106 7.84 -1.14 -13.09
N ASP A 107 8.85 -0.70 -12.35
CA ASP A 107 10.01 -1.53 -11.98
C ASP A 107 9.68 -2.47 -10.81
N ILE A 108 8.61 -2.19 -10.06
CA ILE A 108 8.14 -3.03 -8.97
C ILE A 108 7.49 -4.30 -9.54
N LYS A 109 8.01 -5.46 -9.13
CA LYS A 109 7.51 -6.79 -9.52
C LYS A 109 7.30 -7.66 -8.29
N PRO A 110 6.33 -8.60 -8.32
CA PRO A 110 6.21 -9.64 -7.31
C PRO A 110 7.51 -10.42 -7.17
N GLY A 111 7.83 -10.81 -5.94
CA GLY A 111 9.02 -11.58 -5.63
C GLY A 111 9.61 -11.19 -4.28
N TRP A 112 10.70 -11.83 -3.91
CA TRP A 112 11.37 -11.57 -2.64
C TRP A 112 12.89 -11.48 -2.76
N LYS A 113 13.51 -10.75 -1.84
CA LYS A 113 14.97 -10.62 -1.75
C LYS A 113 15.44 -10.77 -0.30
N LEU A 114 16.39 -11.66 -0.10
CA LEU A 114 17.09 -11.84 1.17
C LEU A 114 18.44 -11.12 1.13
N LYS A 115 18.75 -10.33 2.15
CA LYS A 115 20.07 -9.73 2.36
C LYS A 115 20.51 -9.84 3.82
N LYS A 116 21.82 -9.90 4.07
CA LYS A 116 22.41 -9.74 5.40
C LYS A 116 22.74 -8.25 5.58
N ILE A 117 22.17 -7.59 6.58
CA ILE A 117 22.38 -6.15 6.79
C ILE A 117 23.55 -5.90 7.74
N ARG A 118 23.65 -6.69 8.81
CA ARG A 118 24.72 -6.63 9.82
C ARG A 118 25.04 -8.02 10.30
N ASP A 119 26.05 -8.14 11.15
CA ASP A 119 26.35 -9.43 11.78
C ASP A 119 25.14 -9.99 12.50
N CYS A 120 24.79 -11.22 12.11
CA CYS A 120 23.64 -11.95 12.59
C CYS A 120 22.31 -11.21 12.45
N ILE A 121 22.12 -10.33 11.46
CA ILE A 121 20.82 -9.73 11.11
C ILE A 121 20.53 -9.93 9.62
N TYR A 122 19.44 -10.64 9.36
CA TYR A 122 18.94 -10.96 8.03
C TYR A 122 17.65 -10.17 7.76
N GLU A 123 17.53 -9.64 6.55
CA GLU A 123 16.34 -8.96 6.07
C GLU A 123 15.80 -9.66 4.83
N LEU A 124 14.53 -10.01 4.87
CA LEU A 124 13.77 -10.51 3.73
C LEU A 124 12.72 -9.46 3.36
N LEU A 125 12.77 -8.98 2.12
CA LEU A 125 11.82 -8.04 1.52
C LEU A 125 10.95 -8.78 0.53
N ILE A 126 9.65 -8.49 0.50
CA ILE A 126 8.66 -9.26 -0.25
C ILE A 126 7.63 -8.32 -0.87
N ASN A 127 7.53 -8.34 -2.19
CA ASN A 127 6.46 -7.72 -2.95
C ASN A 127 5.50 -8.80 -3.41
N VAL A 128 4.21 -8.59 -3.16
CA VAL A 128 3.13 -9.47 -3.60
C VAL A 128 1.96 -8.61 -4.03
N SER A 129 1.09 -9.17 -4.86
CA SER A 129 -0.07 -8.43 -5.36
C SER A 129 -0.90 -7.86 -4.19
N PRO A 130 -1.63 -6.75 -4.40
CA PRO A 130 -2.47 -6.17 -3.35
C PRO A 130 -3.40 -7.19 -2.70
N GLN A 131 -4.02 -8.07 -3.50
CA GLN A 131 -4.90 -9.14 -3.03
C GLN A 131 -4.19 -10.24 -2.23
N ASP A 132 -2.89 -10.44 -2.42
CA ASP A 132 -2.10 -11.47 -1.74
C ASP A 132 -1.39 -10.95 -0.48
N LEU A 133 -1.33 -9.64 -0.27
CA LEU A 133 -0.55 -9.03 0.81
C LEU A 133 -0.94 -9.56 2.20
N ALA A 134 -2.23 -9.51 2.54
CA ALA A 134 -2.71 -10.03 3.82
C ALA A 134 -2.67 -11.57 3.88
N SER A 135 -2.94 -12.27 2.77
CA SER A 135 -2.96 -13.73 2.77
C SER A 135 -1.56 -14.31 3.02
N ILE A 136 -0.52 -13.74 2.43
CA ILE A 136 0.87 -14.10 2.67
C ILE A 136 1.28 -13.76 4.11
N TYR A 137 0.86 -12.60 4.63
CA TYR A 137 1.10 -12.25 6.03
C TYR A 137 0.44 -13.26 7.00
N PHE A 138 -0.79 -13.68 6.73
CA PHE A 138 -1.50 -14.70 7.49
C PHE A 138 -0.85 -16.09 7.39
N LEU A 139 -0.30 -16.44 6.22
CA LEU A 139 0.46 -17.67 6.04
C LEU A 139 1.70 -17.69 6.93
N PHE A 140 2.40 -16.57 7.06
CA PHE A 140 3.51 -16.46 8.01
C PHE A 140 3.02 -16.63 9.45
N LEU A 141 2.03 -15.86 9.89
CA LEU A 141 1.47 -15.97 11.24
C LEU A 141 1.07 -17.41 11.61
N LYS A 142 0.43 -18.14 10.69
CA LYS A 142 -0.01 -19.52 10.92
C LYS A 142 1.14 -20.49 11.17
N ASN A 143 2.33 -20.23 10.63
CA ASN A 143 3.50 -21.11 10.75
C ASN A 143 4.34 -20.83 12.01
N PHE A 144 4.03 -19.79 12.79
CA PHE A 144 4.77 -19.44 14.01
C PHE A 144 3.85 -19.41 15.24
N ILE A 145 4.18 -20.21 16.24
CA ILE A 145 3.33 -20.43 17.43
C ILE A 145 3.64 -19.50 18.61
N SER A 146 4.73 -18.74 18.57
CA SER A 146 5.21 -17.93 19.70
C SER A 146 5.24 -16.44 19.36
N ILE A 147 4.05 -15.90 19.08
CA ILE A 147 3.84 -14.46 18.90
C ILE A 147 3.83 -13.81 20.27
N LYS A 148 4.60 -12.72 20.43
CA LYS A 148 4.77 -12.04 21.72
C LYS A 148 4.10 -10.68 21.79
N ALA A 149 3.93 -10.04 20.64
CA ALA A 149 3.29 -8.74 20.54
C ALA A 149 2.89 -8.48 19.08
N PHE A 150 1.85 -7.68 18.93
CA PHE A 150 1.37 -7.14 17.67
C PHE A 150 1.36 -5.60 17.77
N TRP A 151 1.98 -4.94 16.80
CA TRP A 151 2.05 -3.48 16.72
C TRP A 151 1.20 -2.97 15.56
N VAL A 152 0.60 -1.82 15.78
CA VAL A 152 0.10 -0.93 14.74
C VAL A 152 0.91 0.36 14.81
N THR A 153 1.47 0.79 13.69
CA THR A 153 2.21 2.05 13.57
C THR A 153 1.38 3.02 12.76
N LEU A 154 1.20 4.24 13.28
CA LEU A 154 0.62 5.36 12.55
C LEU A 154 1.74 6.30 12.11
N SER A 155 1.93 6.42 10.80
CA SER A 155 2.98 7.28 10.22
C SER A 155 2.77 8.74 10.63
N LYS A 156 3.86 9.44 10.91
CA LYS A 156 3.89 10.88 11.16
C LYS A 156 3.38 11.71 9.97
N ASP A 157 3.53 11.19 8.75
CA ASP A 157 3.12 11.90 7.54
C ASP A 157 1.58 11.92 7.38
N TRP A 158 0.85 11.20 8.23
CA TRP A 158 -0.61 11.31 8.33
C TRP A 158 -0.97 12.54 9.16
N ASP A 159 -1.61 13.52 8.51
CA ASP A 159 -1.98 14.81 9.10
C ASP A 159 -0.79 15.63 9.63
N ASP A 160 0.41 15.43 9.06
CA ASP A 160 1.65 16.19 9.35
C ASP A 160 2.05 16.23 10.84
N PHE A 161 2.00 15.08 11.52
CA PHE A 161 2.42 14.92 12.90
C PHE A 161 3.96 14.97 13.06
N GLU A 162 4.42 15.29 14.29
CA GLU A 162 5.86 15.41 14.57
C GLU A 162 6.60 14.06 14.57
N ALA A 163 5.91 12.96 14.90
CA ALA A 163 6.51 11.64 15.05
C ALA A 163 5.53 10.49 14.76
N ASP A 164 6.09 9.32 14.43
CA ASP A 164 5.32 8.08 14.29
C ASP A 164 4.77 7.68 15.65
N GLU A 165 3.56 7.13 15.66
CA GLU A 165 2.95 6.58 16.87
C GLU A 165 2.90 5.06 16.82
N TYR A 166 3.21 4.42 17.95
CA TYR A 166 3.24 2.97 18.04
C TYR A 166 2.23 2.48 19.07
N TYR A 167 1.34 1.59 18.64
CA TYR A 167 0.31 0.97 19.46
C TYR A 167 0.61 -0.51 19.60
N VAL A 168 0.70 -1.02 20.83
CA VAL A 168 1.06 -2.40 21.12
C VAL A 168 -0.09 -3.14 21.77
N SER A 169 -0.47 -4.26 21.18
CA SER A 169 -1.31 -5.25 21.86
C SER A 169 -0.47 -6.47 22.24
N LYS A 170 -0.54 -6.84 23.52
CA LYS A 170 -0.02 -8.12 24.03
C LYS A 170 -1.11 -9.21 24.09
N ASP A 171 -2.37 -8.81 23.92
CA ASP A 171 -3.52 -9.72 23.96
C ASP A 171 -3.72 -10.37 22.59
N LEU A 172 -3.37 -9.67 21.50
CA LEU A 172 -3.25 -10.23 20.16
C LEU A 172 -1.95 -11.04 20.02
N ALA A 173 -1.91 -12.21 20.67
CA ALA A 173 -0.72 -13.05 20.79
C ALA A 173 -0.83 -14.40 20.04
N ASN A 174 -1.84 -14.58 19.18
CA ASN A 174 -1.96 -15.78 18.36
C ASN A 174 -2.53 -15.48 16.96
N TYR A 175 -2.33 -16.44 16.06
CA TYR A 175 -2.76 -16.36 14.67
C TYR A 175 -4.25 -16.00 14.50
N ARG A 176 -5.14 -16.65 15.26
CA ARG A 176 -6.59 -16.51 15.06
C ARG A 176 -7.04 -15.09 15.41
N ASP A 177 -6.57 -14.56 16.53
CA ASP A 177 -7.00 -13.26 17.01
C ASP A 177 -6.42 -12.13 16.17
N ILE A 178 -5.14 -12.23 15.80
CA ILE A 178 -4.50 -11.25 14.89
C ILE A 178 -5.19 -11.26 13.52
N ARG A 179 -5.45 -12.44 12.96
CA ARG A 179 -6.17 -12.56 11.69
C ARG A 179 -7.55 -11.93 11.78
N SER A 180 -8.32 -12.26 12.82
CA SER A 180 -9.66 -11.70 13.01
C SER A 180 -9.63 -10.18 13.14
N PHE A 181 -8.66 -9.62 13.88
CA PHE A 181 -8.48 -8.18 14.01
C PHE A 181 -8.21 -7.53 12.64
N ILE A 182 -7.29 -8.08 11.86
CA ILE A 182 -6.91 -7.54 10.55
C ILE A 182 -8.07 -7.67 9.55
N GLU A 183 -8.76 -8.81 9.49
CA GLU A 183 -9.89 -9.01 8.56
C GLU A 183 -11.07 -8.07 8.90
N ASN A 184 -11.39 -7.89 10.18
CA ASN A 184 -12.48 -7.00 10.61
C ASN A 184 -12.16 -5.51 10.40
N ASN A 185 -10.89 -5.15 10.29
CA ASN A 185 -10.43 -3.75 10.16
C ASN A 185 -9.54 -3.56 8.92
N PHE A 186 -9.78 -4.34 7.87
CA PHE A 186 -8.89 -4.42 6.71
C PHE A 186 -8.62 -3.07 6.05
N ILE A 187 -9.68 -2.24 5.92
CA ILE A 187 -9.59 -0.91 5.32
C ILE A 187 -8.63 -0.02 6.13
N ASP A 188 -8.82 0.02 7.45
CA ASP A 188 -8.05 0.89 8.34
C ASP A 188 -6.62 0.41 8.56
N VAL A 189 -6.40 -0.91 8.50
CA VAL A 189 -5.12 -1.54 8.88
C VAL A 189 -4.24 -1.87 7.67
N VAL A 190 -4.81 -2.53 6.66
CA VAL A 190 -4.04 -3.03 5.50
C VAL A 190 -4.11 -2.03 4.37
N SER A 191 -5.30 -1.51 4.05
CA SER A 191 -5.50 -0.62 2.90
C SER A 191 -5.06 0.83 3.14
N ASN A 192 -4.92 1.25 4.40
CA ASN A 192 -4.53 2.62 4.72
C ASN A 192 -3.02 2.82 4.57
N GLY A 193 -2.60 3.63 3.61
CA GLY A 193 -1.20 3.98 3.33
C GLY A 193 -0.41 4.46 4.53
N HIS A 194 -1.07 5.10 5.50
CA HIS A 194 -0.43 5.68 6.66
C HIS A 194 -0.21 4.68 7.80
N VAL A 195 -0.68 3.44 7.65
CA VAL A 195 -0.65 2.42 8.69
C VAL A 195 0.29 1.29 8.31
N GLY A 196 1.18 0.95 9.24
CA GLY A 196 1.98 -0.27 9.22
C GLY A 196 1.54 -1.21 10.34
N ILE A 197 1.74 -2.52 10.14
CA ILE A 197 1.54 -3.52 11.20
C ILE A 197 2.74 -4.41 11.35
N ALA A 198 3.10 -4.76 12.58
CA ALA A 198 4.21 -5.66 12.86
C ALA A 198 3.82 -6.76 13.83
N THR A 199 4.38 -7.94 13.62
CA THR A 199 4.31 -9.07 14.55
C THR A 199 5.71 -9.41 15.02
N TYR A 200 5.87 -9.62 16.32
CA TYR A 200 7.14 -10.07 16.89
C TYR A 200 7.02 -11.50 17.38
N LEU A 201 7.97 -12.29 16.93
CA LEU A 201 8.17 -13.67 17.31
C LEU A 201 9.37 -13.74 18.25
N SER A 202 9.25 -14.47 19.35
CA SER A 202 10.41 -14.72 20.22
C SER A 202 11.51 -15.50 19.49
N GLN A 203 11.12 -16.34 18.54
CA GLN A 203 12.05 -17.13 17.74
C GLN A 203 12.92 -16.22 16.88
N GLY A 204 14.24 -16.29 17.07
CA GLY A 204 15.20 -15.47 16.33
C GLY A 204 15.10 -13.96 16.58
N SER A 205 14.34 -13.53 17.60
CA SER A 205 13.95 -12.12 17.77
C SER A 205 13.41 -11.53 16.46
N THR A 206 12.45 -12.23 15.85
CA THR A 206 12.01 -11.95 14.49
C THR A 206 10.87 -10.95 14.50
N HIS A 207 11.01 -9.88 13.71
CA HIS A 207 9.93 -8.96 13.38
C HIS A 207 9.51 -9.22 11.94
N PHE A 208 8.22 -9.31 11.67
CA PHE A 208 7.73 -9.19 10.30
C PHE A 208 6.51 -8.29 10.24
N ASN A 209 6.49 -7.46 9.21
CA ASN A 209 5.57 -6.36 9.12
C ASN A 209 5.06 -6.15 7.70
N ILE A 210 3.83 -5.68 7.59
CA ILE A 210 3.37 -4.97 6.41
C ILE A 210 3.78 -3.51 6.64
N GLU A 211 4.72 -3.02 5.84
CA GLU A 211 5.16 -1.63 5.91
C GLU A 211 4.05 -0.67 5.45
N ASN A 212 4.15 0.60 5.82
CA ASN A 212 3.24 1.65 5.31
C ASN A 212 3.37 1.82 3.77
N HIS A 213 4.52 1.47 3.19
CA HIS A 213 4.74 1.30 1.74
C HIS A 213 4.27 -0.05 1.17
N LYS A 214 3.61 -0.87 1.99
CA LYS A 214 2.78 -2.01 1.60
C LYS A 214 3.50 -3.14 0.89
N TYR A 215 4.72 -3.39 1.31
CA TYR A 215 5.42 -4.64 1.09
C TYR A 215 5.61 -5.34 2.45
N ILE A 216 5.95 -6.63 2.43
CA ILE A 216 6.28 -7.34 3.66
C ILE A 216 7.78 -7.28 3.88
N ARG A 217 8.18 -6.89 5.09
CA ARG A 217 9.56 -6.95 5.56
C ARG A 217 9.65 -7.94 6.70
N VAL A 218 10.72 -8.71 6.73
CA VAL A 218 11.06 -9.62 7.83
C VAL A 218 12.49 -9.33 8.26
N LEU A 219 12.68 -9.11 9.54
CA LEU A 219 13.97 -8.93 10.19
C LEU A 219 14.15 -10.03 11.23
N SER A 220 15.24 -10.79 11.13
CA SER A 220 15.53 -11.86 12.10
C SER A 220 17.02 -11.96 12.39
N LYS A 221 17.34 -12.39 13.61
CA LYS A 221 18.69 -12.81 13.98
C LYS A 221 18.97 -14.29 13.69
N ASP A 222 17.94 -15.06 13.37
CA ASP A 222 18.04 -16.48 13.07
C ASP A 222 17.82 -16.76 11.58
N LEU A 223 18.87 -17.22 10.91
CA LEU A 223 18.81 -17.61 9.50
C LEU A 223 17.83 -18.76 9.25
N ASN A 224 17.68 -19.69 10.19
CA ASN A 224 16.77 -20.82 10.01
C ASN A 224 15.32 -20.35 10.00
N THR A 225 14.98 -19.39 10.86
CA THR A 225 13.68 -18.72 10.83
C THR A 225 13.42 -18.05 9.49
N ILE A 226 14.39 -17.30 8.93
CA ILE A 226 14.25 -16.70 7.59
C ILE A 226 14.06 -17.74 6.49
N LYS A 227 14.79 -18.87 6.53
CA LYS A 227 14.63 -19.96 5.56
C LYS A 227 13.21 -20.53 5.56
N VAL A 228 12.52 -20.54 6.72
CA VAL A 228 11.11 -20.94 6.79
C VAL A 228 10.23 -19.96 6.01
N PHE A 229 10.43 -18.64 6.14
CA PHE A 229 9.71 -17.65 5.33
C PHE A 229 9.97 -17.84 3.83
N CYS A 230 11.23 -18.01 3.42
CA CYS A 230 11.58 -18.27 2.02
C CYS A 230 10.89 -19.53 1.48
N HIS A 231 10.90 -20.63 2.23
CA HIS A 231 10.22 -21.88 1.84
C HIS A 231 8.71 -21.72 1.69
N ILE A 232 8.07 -20.92 2.55
CA ILE A 232 6.64 -20.59 2.42
C ILE A 232 6.41 -19.81 1.11
N LEU A 233 7.25 -18.83 0.79
CA LEU A 233 7.14 -18.04 -0.44
C LEU A 233 7.29 -18.92 -1.69
N GLU A 234 8.31 -19.78 -1.72
CA GLU A 234 8.56 -20.71 -2.82
C GLU A 234 7.39 -21.67 -3.04
N LYS A 235 6.81 -22.21 -1.95
CA LYS A 235 5.61 -23.06 -2.01
C LYS A 235 4.37 -22.36 -2.55
N ASN A 236 4.32 -21.03 -2.47
CA ASN A 236 3.24 -20.21 -3.01
C ASN A 236 3.61 -19.55 -4.35
N SER A 237 4.61 -20.11 -5.06
CA SER A 237 5.04 -19.64 -6.38
C SER A 237 5.55 -18.20 -6.40
N ILE A 238 6.03 -17.68 -5.25
CA ILE A 238 6.67 -16.37 -5.18
C ILE A 238 8.18 -16.59 -5.27
N SER A 239 8.73 -16.27 -6.44
CA SER A 239 10.15 -16.48 -6.72
C SER A 239 11.04 -15.42 -6.09
N ASN A 240 12.30 -15.79 -5.87
CA ASN A 240 13.34 -14.82 -5.55
C ASN A 240 13.51 -13.82 -6.72
N ASN A 241 13.68 -12.55 -6.40
CA ASN A 241 13.96 -11.49 -7.34
C ASN A 241 15.22 -10.72 -6.89
N ASN A 242 16.33 -10.93 -7.60
CA ASN A 242 17.59 -10.23 -7.31
C ASN A 242 17.49 -8.73 -7.55
N ASP A 243 16.67 -8.31 -8.51
CA ASP A 243 16.40 -6.93 -8.90
C ASP A 243 15.16 -6.39 -8.17
N PHE A 244 15.03 -6.74 -6.89
CA PHE A 244 13.92 -6.28 -6.06
C PHE A 244 13.91 -4.75 -5.95
N VAL A 245 12.79 -4.17 -6.37
CA VAL A 245 12.46 -2.75 -6.26
C VAL A 245 11.14 -2.62 -5.49
N CYS A 246 11.09 -1.72 -4.52
CA CYS A 246 9.89 -1.30 -3.81
C CYS A 246 9.83 0.24 -3.75
N PHE A 247 8.78 0.80 -3.15
CA PHE A 247 8.61 2.26 -3.08
C PHE A 247 9.77 3.01 -2.38
N ASP A 248 10.46 2.35 -1.44
CA ASP A 248 11.65 2.91 -0.79
C ASP A 248 12.85 3.07 -1.72
N ASN A 249 12.82 2.51 -2.92
CA ASN A 249 13.92 2.59 -3.89
C ASN A 249 13.78 3.82 -4.80
N ASN A 250 13.67 5.01 -4.20
CA ASN A 250 13.59 6.31 -4.89
C ASN A 250 12.42 6.40 -5.89
N ILE A 251 11.26 5.84 -5.55
CA ILE A 251 10.02 6.07 -6.29
C ILE A 251 9.24 7.12 -5.53
N TYR A 252 9.01 8.29 -6.12
CA TYR A 252 8.17 9.32 -5.48
C TYR A 252 6.72 8.87 -5.49
N HIS A 253 6.06 8.98 -4.34
CA HIS A 253 4.72 8.46 -4.14
C HIS A 253 3.98 9.25 -3.06
N TRP A 254 2.68 9.01 -2.99
CA TRP A 254 1.79 9.51 -1.96
C TRP A 254 1.17 8.35 -1.21
N HIS A 255 0.99 8.56 0.09
CA HIS A 255 0.13 7.73 0.92
C HIS A 255 -1.30 8.24 0.84
N TYR A 256 -2.25 7.33 0.91
CA TYR A 256 -3.67 7.65 0.96
C TYR A 256 -4.43 6.62 1.79
N MET A 257 -5.63 6.97 2.23
CA MET A 257 -6.59 6.05 2.85
C MET A 257 -7.85 5.89 1.99
N ASP A 258 -8.55 4.78 2.15
CA ASP A 258 -9.91 4.63 1.61
C ASP A 258 -10.84 5.63 2.31
N ALA A 259 -11.73 6.29 1.57
CA ALA A 259 -12.64 7.28 2.12
C ALA A 259 -13.62 6.73 3.18
N ARG A 260 -13.82 5.40 3.22
CA ARG A 260 -14.60 4.71 4.26
C ARG A 260 -13.80 4.41 5.52
N GLY A 261 -12.49 4.61 5.49
CA GLY A 261 -11.58 4.42 6.61
C GLY A 261 -11.77 5.48 7.68
N LYS A 262 -11.27 5.19 8.88
CA LYS A 262 -11.24 6.13 10.01
C LYS A 262 -10.13 7.15 9.81
N GLU A 263 -10.46 8.41 10.05
CA GLU A 263 -9.47 9.47 10.24
C GLU A 263 -8.52 9.13 11.41
N ARG A 264 -7.33 9.74 11.43
CA ARG A 264 -6.24 9.36 12.34
C ARG A 264 -6.66 9.31 13.82
N SER A 265 -7.32 10.35 14.31
CA SER A 265 -7.75 10.45 15.72
C SER A 265 -8.75 9.35 16.08
N ALA A 266 -9.76 9.14 15.24
CA ALA A 266 -10.75 8.09 15.43
C ALA A 266 -10.13 6.68 15.37
N PHE A 267 -9.11 6.47 14.53
CA PHE A 267 -8.39 5.20 14.49
C PHE A 267 -7.50 4.99 15.73
N SER A 268 -6.83 6.03 16.21
CA SER A 268 -6.09 6.03 17.47
C SER A 268 -6.98 5.63 18.65
N ASP A 269 -8.13 6.31 18.80
CA ASP A 269 -9.10 6.01 19.87
C ASP A 269 -9.61 4.57 19.76
N PHE A 270 -9.94 4.14 18.55
CA PHE A 270 -10.33 2.76 18.27
C PHE A 270 -9.25 1.74 18.71
N LEU A 271 -7.97 1.98 18.43
CA LEU A 271 -6.89 1.08 18.85
C LEU A 271 -6.83 0.96 20.39
N VAL A 272 -6.98 2.08 21.10
CA VAL A 272 -7.04 2.09 22.56
C VAL A 272 -8.23 1.28 23.07
N ASP A 273 -9.41 1.45 22.47
CA ASP A 273 -10.62 0.68 22.80
C ASP A 273 -10.48 -0.82 22.52
N GLN A 274 -9.67 -1.19 21.52
CA GLN A 274 -9.29 -2.58 21.23
C GLN A 274 -8.19 -3.13 22.17
N GLY A 275 -7.80 -2.37 23.20
CA GLY A 275 -6.83 -2.79 24.22
C GLY A 275 -5.36 -2.58 23.83
N PHE A 276 -5.09 -1.85 22.74
CA PHE A 276 -3.71 -1.45 22.43
C PHE A 276 -3.23 -0.36 23.38
N LYS A 277 -1.94 -0.41 23.72
CA LYS A 277 -1.26 0.61 24.51
C LYS A 277 -0.34 1.43 23.63
N LYS A 278 -0.52 2.75 23.63
CA LYS A 278 0.44 3.68 23.02
C LYS A 278 1.80 3.54 23.72
N GLN A 279 2.88 3.52 22.96
CA GLN A 279 4.27 3.46 23.45
C GLN A 279 5.01 4.77 23.22
#